data_AF-A0ABD0ZEM4-F1
#
_entry.id   AF-A0ABD0ZEM4-F1
#
_cell.length_a   1.000
_cell.length_b   1.000
_cell.length_c   1.000
_cell.angle_alpha   90.00
_cell.angle_beta   90.00
_cell.angle_gamma   90.00
#
_symmetry.space_group_name_H-M   'P 1'
#
loop_
_entity.id
_entity.type
_entity.pdbx_description
1 polymer ?
#
loop_
_entity_poly.entity_id
_entity_poly.type
_entity_poly.pdbx_seq_one_letter_code
_entity_poly.pdbx_strand_id
1 'polypeptide(L)'
;MASKRRKMFYQNKKQETTEIALGDWWQITEAASERRNTQDDNGELVVLWNSFSCRMGSFDDDWMEIILKKDEHGKRIAKVRNSKVEDAHCKGESYGSEMARITMEAVLKSGKKTKRSVIVKRLPSCKARAEHLKKFYLFEREIKIYRDVLPLMEDLIGESEDPIEPMWGHCLHYNPFDCLVLEDLKKGGYRLADRREGLDLPHASLVIKSMARFHALTAVLLENGMIDTSDYTGNVFTSEPKMFQQLHNSGFEALADVIDKTWGPECVNELPVTWRGISGVWRELGMRLHQSQATGGNPRSGVKREQKCMVKSSVLCMRDGQACVHEEADENKLRDGRGSTIAGREQRVRPRGSGRNHCANKLRSLKDKSVSRLFDILSCDGSKFKVLCHGDAWVSNIMFRYLPESEVPIFVKFLDYQLTHLNSVAYDLQYFLTSSLDVDTRAFADDLVVTYWETLTSSLARYGYRSGDAPTLDHVRSEMLRMSFFRVIVVSCHLPYMMSDPENIPDMDEVIEDYKKTDNINMDTRSYSGGEFVKAARIVLQSCMDDKTI
;
A
#
# COMPACT_ATOMS: atom_id res chain seq x y z
N MET A 1 20.35 28.41 11.42
CA MET A 1 19.86 29.48 10.51
C MET A 1 19.28 28.94 9.20
N ALA A 2 19.87 27.92 8.57
CA ALA A 2 19.35 27.31 7.33
C ALA A 2 17.92 26.74 7.45
N SER A 3 17.61 25.94 8.48
CA SER A 3 16.26 25.39 8.71
C SER A 3 15.18 26.47 8.92
N LYS A 4 15.48 27.57 9.63
CA LYS A 4 14.55 28.72 9.78
C LYS A 4 14.32 29.47 8.46
N ARG A 5 15.35 29.61 7.61
CA ARG A 5 15.21 30.22 6.28
C ARG A 5 14.40 29.34 5.33
N ARG A 6 14.63 28.01 5.35
CA ARG A 6 13.79 27.04 4.61
C ARG A 6 12.34 27.12 5.05
N LYS A 7 12.08 27.09 6.36
CA LYS A 7 10.70 27.17 6.89
C LYS A 7 9.95 28.42 6.42
N MET A 8 10.60 29.61 6.42
CA MET A 8 9.99 30.83 5.87
C MET A 8 9.79 30.76 4.36
N PHE A 9 10.75 30.23 3.60
CA PHE A 9 10.63 30.06 2.15
C PHE A 9 9.41 29.21 1.77
N TYR A 10 9.23 28.06 2.43
CA TYR A 10 8.09 27.17 2.16
C TYR A 10 6.75 27.69 2.70
N GLN A 11 6.74 28.43 3.81
CA GLN A 11 5.52 29.11 4.28
C GLN A 11 5.04 30.16 3.28
N ASN A 12 5.97 30.94 2.71
CA ASN A 12 5.67 31.88 1.65
C ASN A 12 5.22 31.15 0.38
N LYS A 13 5.88 30.06 -0.01
CA LYS A 13 5.50 29.24 -1.18
C LYS A 13 4.11 28.61 -1.01
N LYS A 14 3.72 28.19 0.20
CA LYS A 14 2.37 27.68 0.52
C LYS A 14 1.30 28.77 0.42
N GLN A 15 1.61 29.99 0.85
CA GLN A 15 0.72 31.15 0.67
C GLN A 15 0.59 31.49 -0.82
N GLU A 16 1.70 31.55 -1.56
CA GLU A 16 1.70 31.77 -3.01
C GLU A 16 0.94 30.69 -3.78
N THR A 17 1.12 29.40 -3.47
CA THR A 17 0.34 28.33 -4.15
C THR A 17 -1.14 28.40 -3.80
N THR A 18 -1.51 28.82 -2.59
CA THR A 18 -2.91 29.01 -2.20
C THR A 18 -3.53 30.22 -2.91
N GLU A 19 -2.81 31.33 -3.01
CA GLU A 19 -3.23 32.54 -3.72
C GLU A 19 -3.29 32.33 -5.24
N ILE A 20 -2.32 31.63 -5.83
CA ILE A 20 -2.34 31.21 -7.24
C ILE A 20 -3.51 30.25 -7.48
N ALA A 21 -3.75 29.28 -6.60
CA ALA A 21 -4.88 28.36 -6.76
C ALA A 21 -6.22 29.11 -6.73
N LEU A 22 -6.41 30.08 -5.82
CA LEU A 22 -7.62 30.89 -5.74
C LEU A 22 -7.77 31.88 -6.90
N GLY A 23 -6.67 32.51 -7.33
CA GLY A 23 -6.63 33.42 -8.48
C GLY A 23 -6.85 32.70 -9.81
N ASP A 24 -6.26 31.52 -9.98
CA ASP A 24 -6.48 30.64 -11.13
C ASP A 24 -7.91 30.10 -11.16
N TRP A 25 -8.48 29.78 -9.99
CA TRP A 25 -9.90 29.40 -9.88
C TRP A 25 -10.79 30.54 -10.36
N TRP A 26 -10.49 31.78 -9.93
CA TRP A 26 -11.18 32.99 -10.37
C TRP A 26 -11.08 33.18 -11.89
N GLN A 27 -9.89 33.06 -12.49
CA GLN A 27 -9.72 33.21 -13.94
C GLN A 27 -10.43 32.10 -14.75
N ILE A 28 -10.47 30.87 -14.25
CA ILE A 28 -11.20 29.77 -14.88
C ILE A 28 -12.71 30.02 -14.83
N THR A 29 -13.23 30.51 -13.69
CA THR A 29 -14.65 30.88 -13.56
C THR A 29 -15.00 32.12 -14.39
N GLU A 30 -14.10 33.11 -14.47
CA GLU A 30 -14.30 34.39 -15.17
C GLU A 30 -14.27 34.22 -16.69
N ALA A 31 -13.27 33.49 -17.22
CA ALA A 31 -13.18 33.17 -18.65
C ALA A 31 -14.36 32.32 -19.15
N ALA A 32 -15.01 31.58 -18.26
CA ALA A 32 -16.20 30.80 -18.56
C ALA A 32 -17.51 31.58 -18.34
N SER A 33 -17.54 32.57 -17.44
CA SER A 33 -18.68 33.48 -17.24
C SER A 33 -18.80 34.55 -18.32
N GLU A 34 -17.68 35.07 -18.85
CA GLU A 34 -17.68 36.10 -19.89
C GLU A 34 -18.32 35.66 -21.22
N ARG A 35 -18.59 34.36 -21.40
CA ARG A 35 -19.24 33.82 -22.62
C ARG A 35 -20.74 33.57 -22.49
N ARG A 36 -21.39 33.82 -21.35
CA ARG A 36 -22.85 33.70 -21.21
C ARG A 36 -23.42 34.76 -20.26
N ASN A 37 -23.64 35.95 -20.79
CA ASN A 37 -24.56 36.90 -20.17
C ASN A 37 -26.00 36.49 -20.51
N THR A 38 -26.75 35.99 -19.54
CA THR A 38 -28.21 35.98 -19.57
C THR A 38 -28.70 36.75 -18.36
N GLN A 39 -29.28 37.93 -18.60
CA GLN A 39 -30.07 38.67 -17.60
C GLN A 39 -31.36 37.88 -17.31
N ASP A 40 -31.84 37.93 -16.07
CA ASP A 40 -33.20 37.49 -15.79
C ASP A 40 -34.23 38.57 -16.18
N ASP A 41 -35.52 38.22 -16.13
CA ASP A 41 -36.63 39.05 -16.61
C ASP A 41 -36.79 40.39 -15.84
N ASN A 42 -35.98 40.65 -14.81
CA ASN A 42 -35.99 41.88 -14.02
C ASN A 42 -34.70 42.72 -14.15
N GLY A 43 -33.74 42.30 -14.97
CA GLY A 43 -32.56 43.11 -15.31
C GLY A 43 -31.50 43.23 -14.21
N GLU A 44 -31.53 42.37 -13.19
CA GLU A 44 -30.45 42.29 -12.19
C GLU A 44 -29.38 41.25 -12.58
N LEU A 45 -28.12 41.59 -12.28
CA LEU A 45 -26.96 40.72 -12.47
C LEU A 45 -26.98 39.62 -11.40
N VAL A 46 -27.72 38.54 -11.65
CA VAL A 46 -27.70 37.35 -10.78
C VAL A 46 -26.42 36.57 -11.05
N VAL A 47 -25.42 36.69 -10.17
CA VAL A 47 -24.28 35.74 -10.13
C VAL A 47 -24.84 34.39 -9.68
N LEU A 48 -25.19 33.54 -10.65
CA LEU A 48 -25.61 32.16 -10.39
C LEU A 48 -24.42 31.35 -9.87
N TRP A 49 -24.24 31.31 -8.55
CA TRP A 49 -23.32 30.40 -7.83
C TRP A 49 -23.64 28.91 -8.01
N ASN A 50 -24.66 28.56 -8.82
CA ASN A 50 -25.21 27.21 -8.97
C ASN A 50 -25.04 26.58 -10.36
N SER A 51 -24.23 27.14 -11.27
CA SER A 51 -24.09 26.60 -12.63
C SER A 51 -22.78 25.88 -12.96
N PHE A 52 -21.79 25.88 -12.06
CA PHE A 52 -20.58 25.04 -12.17
C PHE A 52 -20.62 23.77 -11.31
N SER A 53 -21.80 23.35 -10.84
CA SER A 53 -21.99 21.93 -10.58
C SER A 53 -21.89 21.24 -11.93
N CYS A 54 -20.76 20.60 -12.20
CA CYS A 54 -20.54 19.71 -13.33
C CYS A 54 -21.83 18.92 -13.60
N ARG A 55 -22.62 19.33 -14.61
CA ARG A 55 -23.69 18.49 -15.15
C ARG A 55 -22.96 17.36 -15.87
N MET A 56 -22.73 16.32 -15.08
CA MET A 56 -22.15 15.03 -15.41
C MET A 56 -22.64 14.55 -16.78
N GLY A 57 -21.73 14.42 -17.75
CA GLY A 57 -22.05 13.82 -19.05
C GLY A 57 -20.93 13.82 -20.08
N SER A 58 -20.18 14.90 -20.24
CA SER A 58 -19.11 14.97 -21.25
C SER A 58 -17.85 15.61 -20.69
N PHE A 59 -16.75 14.85 -20.69
CA PHE A 59 -15.42 15.44 -20.69
C PHE A 59 -15.29 16.24 -22.00
N ASP A 60 -15.53 17.55 -21.93
CA ASP A 60 -15.48 18.42 -23.11
C ASP A 60 -14.03 18.75 -23.45
N ASP A 61 -13.72 18.78 -24.75
CA ASP A 61 -12.40 19.04 -25.31
C ASP A 61 -11.81 20.36 -24.78
N ASP A 62 -12.66 21.35 -24.52
CA ASP A 62 -12.26 22.66 -24.01
C ASP A 62 -11.71 22.60 -22.58
N TRP A 63 -12.26 21.76 -21.70
CA TRP A 63 -11.75 21.60 -20.34
C TRP A 63 -10.38 20.90 -20.33
N MET A 64 -10.24 19.84 -21.14
CA MET A 64 -8.95 19.14 -21.33
C MET A 64 -7.89 20.07 -21.94
N GLU A 65 -8.28 20.94 -22.86
CA GLU A 65 -7.39 21.94 -23.45
C GLU A 65 -6.82 22.91 -22.42
N ILE A 66 -7.65 23.41 -21.49
CA ILE A 66 -7.21 24.29 -20.42
C ILE A 66 -6.20 23.58 -19.52
N ILE A 67 -6.50 22.36 -19.09
CA ILE A 67 -5.63 21.56 -18.21
C ILE A 67 -4.27 21.30 -18.88
N LEU A 68 -4.26 20.78 -20.12
CA LEU A 68 -3.03 20.48 -20.84
C LEU A 68 -2.21 21.73 -21.17
N LYS A 69 -2.87 22.87 -21.43
CA LYS A 69 -2.19 24.15 -21.60
C LYS A 69 -1.53 24.60 -20.31
N LYS A 70 -2.17 24.44 -19.15
CA LYS A 70 -1.58 24.83 -17.86
C LYS A 70 -0.35 23.98 -17.53
N ASP A 71 -0.48 22.66 -17.63
CA ASP A 71 0.57 21.69 -17.33
C ASP A 71 1.85 21.90 -18.16
N GLU A 72 1.73 22.01 -19.49
CA GLU A 72 2.86 22.26 -20.38
C GLU A 72 3.35 23.74 -20.37
N HIS A 73 3.05 24.49 -19.30
CA HIS A 73 3.38 25.92 -19.11
C HIS A 73 2.96 26.81 -20.29
N GLY A 74 1.84 26.48 -20.92
CA GLY A 74 1.21 27.24 -22.00
C GLY A 74 1.96 27.23 -23.34
N LYS A 75 3.06 26.47 -23.48
CA LYS A 75 4.01 26.72 -24.57
C LYS A 75 3.81 25.85 -25.82
N ARG A 76 3.14 24.70 -25.75
CA ARG A 76 3.08 23.78 -26.90
C ARG A 76 1.68 23.42 -27.40
N ILE A 77 0.63 23.35 -26.58
CA ILE A 77 -0.71 22.92 -27.03
C ILE A 77 -1.49 24.12 -27.60
N ALA A 78 -2.01 23.98 -28.82
CA ALA A 78 -2.86 24.97 -29.49
C ALA A 78 -4.35 24.65 -29.35
N LYS A 79 -4.74 23.40 -29.66
CA LYS A 79 -6.14 22.92 -29.58
C LYS A 79 -6.18 21.45 -29.15
N VAL A 80 -7.19 21.06 -28.39
CA VAL A 80 -7.54 19.65 -28.13
C VAL A 80 -8.81 19.28 -28.88
N ARG A 81 -8.86 18.06 -29.43
CA ARG A 81 -10.01 17.50 -30.15
C ARG A 81 -10.15 16.00 -29.90
N ASN A 82 -11.34 15.48 -30.19
CA ASN A 82 -11.60 14.04 -30.29
C ASN A 82 -11.34 13.30 -28.96
N SER A 83 -11.68 13.89 -27.82
CA SER A 83 -11.56 13.21 -26.53
C SER A 83 -12.44 11.97 -26.50
N LYS A 84 -11.81 10.82 -26.25
CA LYS A 84 -12.44 9.53 -26.04
C LYS A 84 -12.29 9.16 -24.56
N VAL A 85 -13.41 8.79 -23.96
CA VAL A 85 -13.49 8.40 -22.55
C VAL A 85 -13.67 6.90 -22.48
N GLU A 86 -12.83 6.25 -21.70
CA GLU A 86 -12.86 4.81 -21.46
C GLU A 86 -12.83 4.58 -19.94
N ASP A 87 -13.46 3.50 -19.47
CA ASP A 87 -13.28 3.09 -18.07
C ASP A 87 -11.82 2.70 -17.86
N ALA A 88 -11.21 3.23 -16.79
CA ALA A 88 -9.81 2.93 -16.47
C ALA A 88 -9.65 1.68 -15.60
N HIS A 89 -10.73 1.14 -15.02
CA HIS A 89 -10.70 -0.01 -14.13
C HIS A 89 -10.88 -1.36 -14.85
N CYS A 90 -10.33 -2.41 -14.25
CA CYS A 90 -10.84 -3.76 -14.45
C CYS A 90 -12.07 -3.97 -13.53
N LYS A 91 -13.06 -4.80 -13.95
CA LYS A 91 -14.20 -5.16 -13.08
C LYS A 91 -13.68 -5.60 -11.70
N GLY A 92 -14.29 -5.10 -10.60
CA GLY A 92 -13.93 -5.47 -9.23
C GLY A 92 -12.85 -4.61 -8.54
N GLU A 93 -12.53 -3.42 -9.04
CA GLU A 93 -11.49 -2.53 -8.47
C GLU A 93 -11.99 -1.13 -8.05
N SER A 94 -13.29 -0.86 -8.10
CA SER A 94 -13.86 0.49 -7.96
C SER A 94 -14.61 0.70 -6.64
N TYR A 95 -13.89 0.62 -5.50
CA TYR A 95 -14.54 0.76 -4.18
C TYR A 95 -14.80 2.23 -3.79
N GLY A 96 -13.88 3.16 -4.11
CA GLY A 96 -13.90 4.53 -3.60
C GLY A 96 -14.08 5.67 -4.61
N SER A 97 -14.03 5.41 -5.92
CA SER A 97 -14.08 6.45 -6.95
C SER A 97 -14.49 5.92 -8.32
N GLU A 98 -14.98 6.80 -9.20
CA GLU A 98 -15.03 6.56 -10.64
C GLU A 98 -13.69 6.96 -11.26
N MET A 99 -13.05 6.06 -12.00
CA MET A 99 -11.81 6.35 -12.73
C MET A 99 -12.01 6.19 -14.24
N ALA A 100 -11.72 7.24 -14.99
CA ALA A 100 -11.84 7.27 -16.44
C ALA A 100 -10.48 7.58 -17.07
N ARG A 101 -10.16 6.86 -18.15
CA ARG A 101 -9.06 7.21 -19.03
C ARG A 101 -9.60 8.08 -20.14
N ILE A 102 -9.02 9.27 -20.31
CA ILE A 102 -9.35 10.14 -21.43
C ILE A 102 -8.18 10.11 -22.38
N THR A 103 -8.41 9.79 -23.65
CA THR A 103 -7.43 9.89 -24.73
C THR A 103 -7.87 10.98 -25.70
N MET A 104 -6.97 11.88 -26.08
CA MET A 104 -7.31 13.04 -26.91
C MET A 104 -6.25 13.30 -27.99
N GLU A 105 -6.67 13.93 -29.08
CA GLU A 105 -5.76 14.49 -30.10
C GLU A 105 -5.43 15.93 -29.72
N ALA A 106 -4.16 16.20 -29.45
CA ALA A 106 -3.66 17.54 -29.23
C ALA A 106 -2.92 18.06 -30.48
N VAL A 107 -3.26 19.27 -30.90
CA VAL A 107 -2.54 20.00 -31.94
C VAL A 107 -1.57 20.93 -31.24
N LEU A 108 -0.28 20.82 -31.55
CA LEU A 108 0.74 21.72 -31.03
C LEU A 108 0.70 23.07 -31.75
N LYS A 109 1.28 24.13 -31.17
CA LYS A 109 1.44 25.45 -31.82
C LYS A 109 2.24 25.38 -33.12
N SER A 110 3.07 24.35 -33.31
CA SER A 110 3.76 24.07 -34.57
C SER A 110 2.85 23.45 -35.65
N GLY A 111 1.58 23.19 -35.35
CA GLY A 111 0.66 22.43 -36.20
C GLY A 111 0.82 20.92 -36.09
N LYS A 112 1.87 20.41 -35.43
CA LYS A 112 2.09 18.97 -35.23
C LYS A 112 0.97 18.37 -34.37
N LYS A 113 0.37 17.29 -34.85
CA LYS A 113 -0.62 16.50 -34.10
C LYS A 113 0.08 15.47 -33.21
N THR A 114 -0.44 15.27 -32.02
CA THR A 114 0.05 14.30 -31.05
C THR A 114 -1.11 13.74 -30.22
N LYS A 115 -0.96 12.52 -29.70
CA LYS A 115 -1.95 11.93 -28.79
C LYS A 115 -1.55 12.24 -27.35
N ARG A 116 -2.53 12.57 -26.52
CA ARG A 116 -2.38 12.74 -25.07
C ARG A 116 -3.35 11.79 -24.37
N SER A 117 -3.00 11.41 -23.14
CA SER A 117 -3.80 10.51 -22.31
C SER A 117 -3.66 10.94 -20.85
N VAL A 118 -4.79 11.00 -20.14
CA VAL A 118 -4.85 11.33 -18.72
C VAL A 118 -5.79 10.35 -18.01
N ILE A 119 -5.58 10.19 -16.71
CA ILE A 119 -6.48 9.46 -15.82
C ILE A 119 -7.25 10.47 -15.00
N VAL A 120 -8.57 10.41 -15.03
CA VAL A 120 -9.43 11.20 -14.16
C VAL A 120 -10.00 10.30 -13.09
N LYS A 121 -9.72 10.61 -11.83
CA LYS A 121 -10.33 9.98 -10.66
C LYS A 121 -11.32 10.98 -10.05
N ARG A 122 -12.56 10.56 -9.80
CA ARG A 122 -13.60 11.44 -9.23
C ARG A 122 -14.51 10.72 -8.25
N LEU A 123 -15.20 11.48 -7.41
CA LEU A 123 -16.31 10.93 -6.63
C LEU A 123 -17.37 10.31 -7.56
N PRO A 124 -18.02 9.22 -7.14
CA PRO A 124 -19.07 8.60 -7.94
C PRO A 124 -20.19 9.58 -8.32
N SER A 125 -20.74 9.42 -9.51
CA SER A 125 -21.83 10.23 -10.03
C SER A 125 -23.14 10.05 -9.24
N CYS A 126 -23.31 8.90 -8.60
CA CYS A 126 -24.40 8.63 -7.67
C CYS A 126 -24.26 9.48 -6.39
N LYS A 127 -25.16 10.44 -6.20
CA LYS A 127 -25.13 11.39 -5.06
C LYS A 127 -25.11 10.69 -3.70
N ALA A 128 -25.95 9.69 -3.49
CA ALA A 128 -26.03 8.97 -2.21
C ALA A 128 -24.70 8.26 -1.88
N ARG A 129 -24.08 7.64 -2.89
CA ARG A 129 -22.77 6.98 -2.75
C ARG A 129 -21.67 8.01 -2.48
N ALA A 130 -21.65 9.11 -3.23
CA ALA A 130 -20.69 10.19 -3.03
C ALA A 130 -20.79 10.82 -1.64
N GLU A 131 -22.00 11.09 -1.14
CA GLU A 131 -22.24 11.61 0.21
C GLU A 131 -21.77 10.63 1.30
N HIS A 132 -21.94 9.33 1.08
CA HIS A 132 -21.45 8.32 2.00
C HIS A 132 -19.90 8.29 2.01
N LEU A 133 -19.27 8.25 0.84
CA LEU A 133 -17.81 8.21 0.71
C LEU A 133 -17.13 9.46 1.29
N LYS A 134 -17.78 10.63 1.19
CA LYS A 134 -17.30 11.88 1.80
C LYS A 134 -17.12 11.77 3.33
N LYS A 135 -17.87 10.89 4.02
CA LYS A 135 -17.73 10.68 5.47
C LYS A 135 -16.38 10.08 5.87
N PHE A 136 -15.71 9.41 4.94
CA PHE A 136 -14.38 8.82 5.19
C PHE A 136 -13.24 9.79 4.87
N TYR A 137 -13.52 10.96 4.26
CA TYR A 137 -12.49 11.95 3.90
C TYR A 137 -11.34 11.40 3.02
N LEU A 138 -11.51 10.22 2.40
CA LEU A 138 -10.51 9.53 1.58
C LEU A 138 -10.07 10.37 0.38
N PHE A 139 -11.05 10.90 -0.35
CA PHE A 139 -10.80 11.67 -1.56
C PHE A 139 -10.14 13.02 -1.26
N GLU A 140 -10.59 13.70 -0.18
CA GLU A 140 -9.98 14.95 0.26
C GLU A 140 -8.51 14.74 0.67
N ARG A 141 -8.23 13.65 1.39
CA ARG A 141 -6.89 13.27 1.81
C ARG A 141 -5.97 13.02 0.62
N GLU A 142 -6.44 12.30 -0.39
CA GLU A 142 -5.68 12.07 -1.63
C GLU A 142 -5.36 13.39 -2.36
N ILE A 143 -6.35 14.28 -2.51
CA ILE A 143 -6.11 15.61 -3.11
C ILE A 143 -5.05 16.39 -2.31
N LYS A 144 -5.16 16.41 -0.98
CA LYS A 144 -4.18 17.12 -0.11
C LYS A 144 -2.76 16.61 -0.33
N ILE A 145 -2.57 15.30 -0.51
CA ILE A 145 -1.24 14.74 -0.79
C ILE A 145 -0.69 15.25 -2.12
N TYR A 146 -1.46 15.17 -3.21
CA TYR A 146 -1.03 15.65 -4.52
C TYR A 146 -0.82 17.17 -4.56
N ARG A 147 -1.63 17.95 -3.84
CA ARG A 147 -1.56 19.41 -3.82
C ARG A 147 -0.45 19.94 -2.94
N ASP A 148 -0.31 19.40 -1.72
CA ASP A 148 0.49 20.02 -0.67
C ASP A 148 1.78 19.27 -0.36
N VAL A 149 1.78 17.93 -0.41
CA VAL A 149 2.89 17.14 0.13
C VAL A 149 3.85 16.71 -0.97
N LEU A 150 3.35 16.12 -2.06
CA LEU A 150 4.21 15.62 -3.15
C LEU A 150 5.04 16.74 -3.80
N PRO A 151 4.51 17.95 -4.08
CA PRO A 151 5.33 19.05 -4.61
C PRO A 151 6.46 19.48 -3.67
N LEU A 152 6.24 19.46 -2.35
CA LEU A 152 7.30 19.73 -1.38
C LEU A 152 8.38 18.66 -1.38
N MET A 153 8.01 17.40 -1.62
CA MET A 153 8.98 16.33 -1.79
C MET A 153 9.79 16.51 -3.09
N GLU A 154 9.15 16.93 -4.19
CA GLU A 154 9.85 17.24 -5.45
C GLU A 154 10.86 18.37 -5.27
N ASP A 155 10.50 19.41 -4.53
CA ASP A 155 11.42 20.49 -4.18
C ASP A 155 12.64 19.96 -3.40
N LEU A 156 12.42 19.09 -2.39
CA LEU A 156 13.52 18.49 -1.61
C LEU A 156 14.43 17.60 -2.47
N ILE A 157 13.86 16.82 -3.40
CA ILE A 157 14.61 16.01 -4.36
C ILE A 157 15.48 16.93 -5.23
N GLY A 158 14.90 18.01 -5.75
CA GLY A 158 15.61 19.00 -6.58
C GLY A 158 16.72 19.73 -5.84
N GLU A 159 16.47 20.20 -4.61
CA GLU A 159 17.48 20.85 -3.75
C GLU A 159 18.66 19.95 -3.39
N SER A 160 18.43 18.63 -3.36
CA SER A 160 19.44 17.63 -3.02
C SER A 160 20.16 17.06 -4.26
N GLU A 161 19.83 17.58 -5.46
CA GLU A 161 20.33 17.11 -6.76
C GLU A 161 20.22 15.59 -6.94
N ASP A 162 19.18 14.98 -6.35
CA ASP A 162 18.96 13.54 -6.46
C ASP A 162 18.43 13.22 -7.87
N PRO A 163 19.17 12.45 -8.70
CA PRO A 163 18.84 12.25 -10.10
C PRO A 163 17.67 11.28 -10.32
N ILE A 164 17.17 10.66 -9.25
CA ILE A 164 16.10 9.67 -9.31
C ILE A 164 14.76 10.38 -9.50
N GLU A 165 13.98 9.92 -10.47
CA GLU A 165 12.65 10.48 -10.76
C GLU A 165 11.69 10.31 -9.55
N PRO A 166 10.63 11.13 -9.42
CA PRO A 166 9.67 11.00 -8.32
C PRO A 166 8.95 9.65 -8.31
N MET A 167 8.58 9.13 -7.14
CA MET A 167 7.91 7.83 -7.00
C MET A 167 6.38 7.90 -7.19
N TRP A 168 5.86 8.99 -7.75
CA TRP A 168 4.44 9.23 -8.01
C TRP A 168 4.22 9.75 -9.42
N GLY A 169 2.98 9.63 -9.92
CA GLY A 169 2.57 10.25 -11.17
C GLY A 169 2.30 11.75 -11.02
N HIS A 170 2.43 12.51 -12.10
CA HIS A 170 2.14 13.94 -12.05
C HIS A 170 0.63 14.20 -11.90
N CYS A 171 0.27 15.17 -11.06
CA CYS A 171 -1.10 15.67 -10.94
C CYS A 171 -1.25 16.95 -11.79
N LEU A 172 -1.93 16.82 -12.92
CA LEU A 172 -2.10 17.91 -13.88
C LEU A 172 -3.15 18.91 -13.41
N HIS A 173 -4.19 18.43 -12.73
CA HIS A 173 -5.26 19.26 -12.22
C HIS A 173 -6.00 18.55 -11.08
N TYR A 174 -6.67 19.35 -10.24
CA TYR A 174 -7.61 18.85 -9.25
C TYR A 174 -8.74 19.87 -9.11
N ASN A 175 -9.93 19.38 -8.79
CA ASN A 175 -10.99 20.23 -8.25
C ASN A 175 -11.21 19.84 -6.77
N PRO A 176 -11.21 20.80 -5.84
CA PRO A 176 -11.30 20.49 -4.42
C PRO A 176 -12.45 19.55 -4.09
N PHE A 177 -12.15 18.51 -3.30
CA PHE A 177 -13.09 17.52 -2.76
C PHE A 177 -13.74 16.55 -3.76
N ASP A 178 -13.51 16.64 -5.07
CA ASP A 178 -14.27 15.82 -6.03
C ASP A 178 -13.50 15.22 -7.22
N CYS A 179 -12.36 15.78 -7.63
CA CYS A 179 -11.68 15.35 -8.85
C CYS A 179 -10.15 15.49 -8.81
N LEU A 180 -9.47 14.48 -9.36
CA LEU A 180 -8.04 14.47 -9.68
C LEU A 180 -7.86 14.13 -11.15
N VAL A 181 -6.97 14.85 -11.82
CA VAL A 181 -6.52 14.59 -13.19
C VAL A 181 -5.03 14.28 -13.15
N LEU A 182 -4.70 13.01 -13.38
CA LEU A 182 -3.39 12.42 -13.21
C LEU A 182 -2.80 12.00 -14.55
N GLU A 183 -1.47 11.93 -14.60
CA GLU A 183 -0.71 11.37 -15.70
C GLU A 183 -1.14 9.91 -16.00
N ASP A 184 -1.35 9.57 -17.28
CA ASP A 184 -1.52 8.16 -17.68
C ASP A 184 -0.16 7.44 -17.76
N LEU A 185 0.24 6.87 -16.63
CA LEU A 185 1.50 6.14 -16.47
C LEU A 185 1.67 4.97 -17.46
N LYS A 186 0.57 4.38 -17.99
CA LYS A 186 0.70 3.34 -19.03
C LYS A 186 1.35 3.90 -20.31
N LYS A 187 1.23 5.20 -20.59
CA LYS A 187 1.95 5.84 -21.72
C LYS A 187 3.44 6.05 -21.44
N GLY A 188 3.83 6.10 -20.17
CA GLY A 188 5.23 6.12 -19.72
C GLY A 188 5.90 4.74 -19.68
N GLY A 189 5.22 3.68 -20.13
CA GLY A 189 5.74 2.31 -20.10
C GLY A 189 5.59 1.62 -18.75
N TYR A 190 4.78 2.16 -17.84
CA TYR A 190 4.49 1.53 -16.56
C TYR A 190 3.37 0.49 -16.68
N ARG A 191 3.50 -0.64 -15.98
CA ARG A 191 2.48 -1.71 -15.87
C ARG A 191 2.31 -2.17 -14.42
N LEU A 192 1.13 -2.69 -14.12
CA LEU A 192 0.86 -3.39 -12.85
C LEU A 192 1.41 -4.81 -12.93
N ALA A 193 1.85 -5.35 -11.80
CA ALA A 193 2.16 -6.78 -11.66
C ALA A 193 0.87 -7.58 -11.38
N ASP A 194 0.86 -8.90 -11.67
CA ASP A 194 -0.28 -9.74 -11.31
C ASP A 194 -0.34 -9.93 -9.78
N ARG A 195 -1.42 -9.43 -9.18
CA ARG A 195 -1.62 -9.47 -7.73
C ARG A 195 -1.78 -10.89 -7.15
N ARG A 196 -2.12 -11.88 -7.99
CA ARG A 196 -2.29 -13.28 -7.56
C ARG A 196 -0.99 -14.07 -7.54
N GLU A 197 -0.03 -13.70 -8.39
CA GLU A 197 1.31 -14.30 -8.39
C GLU A 197 2.18 -13.72 -7.27
N GLY A 198 1.97 -12.44 -6.93
CA GLY A 198 2.80 -11.72 -5.98
C GLY A 198 4.10 -11.23 -6.63
N LEU A 199 4.89 -10.50 -5.86
CA LEU A 199 6.14 -9.90 -6.31
C LEU A 199 7.34 -10.79 -5.99
N ASP A 200 8.18 -10.99 -7.01
CA ASP A 200 9.51 -11.57 -6.86
C ASP A 200 10.47 -10.64 -6.11
N LEU A 201 11.65 -11.19 -5.77
CA LEU A 201 12.66 -10.46 -4.99
C LEU A 201 13.16 -9.18 -5.69
N PRO A 202 13.48 -9.15 -7.00
CA PRO A 202 13.79 -7.91 -7.71
C PRO A 202 12.72 -6.82 -7.59
N HIS A 203 11.45 -7.16 -7.81
CA HIS A 203 10.34 -6.22 -7.68
C HIS A 203 10.17 -5.75 -6.24
N ALA A 204 10.16 -6.67 -5.28
CA ALA A 204 10.02 -6.36 -3.86
C ALA A 204 11.14 -5.45 -3.35
N SER A 205 12.39 -5.73 -3.72
CA SER A 205 13.54 -4.89 -3.37
C SER A 205 13.41 -3.47 -3.93
N LEU A 206 12.95 -3.30 -5.17
CA LEU A 206 12.74 -1.98 -5.76
C LEU A 206 11.62 -1.20 -5.05
N VAL A 207 10.51 -1.86 -4.71
CA VAL A 207 9.43 -1.24 -3.94
C VAL A 207 9.93 -0.80 -2.57
N ILE A 208 10.63 -1.68 -1.86
CA ILE A 208 11.14 -1.40 -0.52
C ILE A 208 12.10 -0.21 -0.51
N LYS A 209 13.00 -0.11 -1.49
CA LYS A 209 13.89 1.04 -1.65
C LYS A 209 13.11 2.33 -1.95
N SER A 210 12.11 2.25 -2.81
CA SER A 210 11.25 3.39 -3.16
C SER A 210 10.41 3.85 -1.97
N MET A 211 9.87 2.93 -1.18
CA MET A 211 9.12 3.20 0.04
C MET A 211 10.02 3.81 1.13
N ALA A 212 11.25 3.35 1.28
CA ALA A 212 12.23 3.95 2.19
C ALA A 212 12.54 5.40 1.83
N ARG A 213 12.66 5.71 0.53
CA ARG A 213 12.86 7.06 0.02
C ARG A 213 11.65 7.96 0.27
N PHE A 214 10.44 7.47 -0.03
CA PHE A 214 9.18 8.17 0.27
C PHE A 214 9.10 8.53 1.77
N HIS A 215 9.36 7.57 2.65
CA HIS A 215 9.40 7.79 4.09
C HIS A 215 10.50 8.77 4.54
N ALA A 216 11.67 8.76 3.91
CA ALA A 216 12.72 9.73 4.22
C ALA A 216 12.29 11.17 3.90
N LEU A 217 11.65 11.38 2.75
CA LEU A 217 11.15 12.69 2.33
C LEU A 217 10.06 13.20 3.28
N THR A 218 9.10 12.34 3.65
CA THR A 218 8.05 12.73 4.63
C THR A 218 8.64 13.05 5.99
N ALA A 219 9.61 12.27 6.48
CA ALA A 219 10.29 12.53 7.75
C ALA A 219 10.96 13.91 7.77
N VAL A 220 11.65 14.29 6.70
CA VAL A 220 12.31 15.62 6.58
C VAL A 220 11.28 16.75 6.55
N LEU A 221 10.18 16.58 5.82
CA LEU A 221 9.11 17.58 5.78
C LEU A 221 8.42 17.74 7.15
N LEU A 222 8.19 16.62 7.86
CA LEU A 222 7.65 16.62 9.23
C LEU A 222 8.61 17.29 10.21
N GLU A 223 9.91 16.95 10.17
CA GLU A 223 10.94 17.56 11.03
C GLU A 223 11.00 19.08 10.88
N ASN A 224 10.83 19.56 9.65
CA ASN A 224 10.82 20.99 9.35
C ASN A 224 9.47 21.67 9.63
N GLY A 225 8.44 20.91 9.99
CA GLY A 225 7.09 21.41 10.24
C GLY A 225 6.42 21.97 8.98
N MET A 226 6.69 21.35 7.82
CA MET A 226 6.08 21.71 6.54
C MET A 226 4.78 20.97 6.27
N ILE A 227 4.59 19.82 6.91
CA ILE A 227 3.36 19.04 6.88
C ILE A 227 2.56 19.34 8.15
N ASP A 228 1.30 19.72 7.97
CA ASP A 228 0.36 19.83 9.09
C ASP A 228 -0.13 18.43 9.47
N THR A 229 0.30 17.93 10.62
CA THR A 229 -0.02 16.58 11.04
C THR A 229 -1.50 16.39 11.37
N SER A 230 -2.26 17.45 11.71
CA SER A 230 -3.68 17.27 12.07
C SER A 230 -4.53 16.77 10.90
N ASP A 231 -4.10 17.06 9.66
CA ASP A 231 -4.73 16.52 8.45
C ASP A 231 -4.52 15.01 8.30
N TYR A 232 -3.49 14.46 8.96
CA TYR A 232 -3.05 13.07 8.84
C TYR A 232 -3.17 12.26 10.13
N THR A 233 -3.80 12.84 11.15
CA THR A 233 -4.18 12.17 12.39
C THR A 233 -5.59 11.61 12.29
N GLY A 234 -5.82 10.44 12.88
CA GLY A 234 -7.10 9.74 12.86
C GLY A 234 -7.11 8.60 11.85
N ASN A 235 -7.55 7.42 12.30
CA ASN A 235 -7.75 6.28 11.41
C ASN A 235 -9.04 6.52 10.63
N VAL A 236 -9.03 6.31 9.32
CA VAL A 236 -10.19 6.55 8.44
C VAL A 236 -11.44 5.79 8.87
N PHE A 237 -11.25 4.72 9.64
CA PHE A 237 -12.29 3.87 10.16
C PHE A 237 -12.86 4.30 11.52
N THR A 238 -12.40 5.41 12.11
CA THR A 238 -13.01 5.95 13.34
C THR A 238 -14.37 6.58 13.11
N SER A 239 -14.72 6.93 11.87
CA SER A 239 -16.01 7.54 11.54
C SER A 239 -17.19 6.58 11.72
N GLU A 240 -16.98 5.26 11.56
CA GLU A 240 -18.03 4.23 11.65
C GLU A 240 -17.52 2.99 12.43
N PRO A 241 -17.26 3.13 13.76
CA PRO A 241 -16.54 2.12 14.54
C PRO A 241 -17.29 0.79 14.66
N LYS A 242 -18.63 0.81 14.69
CA LYS A 242 -19.47 -0.40 14.75
C LYS A 242 -19.35 -1.22 13.47
N MET A 243 -19.52 -0.58 12.31
CA MET A 243 -19.40 -1.22 11.00
C MET A 243 -18.00 -1.81 10.84
N PHE A 244 -16.96 -1.05 11.22
CA PHE A 244 -15.58 -1.51 11.18
C PHE A 244 -15.33 -2.74 12.06
N GLN A 245 -15.86 -2.77 13.28
CA GLN A 245 -15.81 -3.93 14.18
C GLN A 245 -16.48 -5.16 13.56
N GLN A 246 -17.63 -4.99 12.92
CA GLN A 246 -18.33 -6.11 12.30
C GLN A 246 -17.57 -6.66 11.09
N LEU A 247 -17.03 -5.80 10.22
CA LEU A 247 -16.16 -6.23 9.12
C LEU A 247 -15.00 -7.09 9.61
N HIS A 248 -14.32 -6.66 10.67
CA HIS A 248 -13.22 -7.41 11.28
C HIS A 248 -13.68 -8.73 11.88
N ASN A 249 -14.71 -8.71 12.72
CA ASN A 249 -15.23 -9.93 13.34
C ASN A 249 -15.64 -10.98 12.31
N SER A 250 -16.28 -10.51 11.25
CA SER A 250 -16.76 -11.33 10.15
C SER A 250 -15.62 -11.94 9.34
N GLY A 251 -14.57 -11.18 9.03
CA GLY A 251 -13.39 -11.71 8.34
C GLY A 251 -12.62 -12.75 9.15
N PHE A 252 -12.47 -12.52 10.46
CA PHE A 252 -11.85 -13.50 11.37
C PHE A 252 -12.66 -14.80 11.45
N GLU A 253 -13.99 -14.71 11.56
CA GLU A 253 -14.87 -15.87 11.59
C GLU A 253 -14.87 -16.61 10.24
N ALA A 254 -14.96 -15.90 9.12
CA ALA A 254 -14.93 -16.48 7.78
C ALA A 254 -13.63 -17.25 7.52
N LEU A 255 -12.48 -16.69 7.87
CA LEU A 255 -11.20 -17.38 7.76
C LEU A 255 -11.14 -18.61 8.67
N ALA A 256 -11.55 -18.49 9.93
CA ALA A 256 -11.57 -19.61 10.87
C ALA A 256 -12.47 -20.77 10.38
N ASP A 257 -13.61 -20.46 9.79
CA ASP A 257 -14.53 -21.43 9.19
C ASP A 257 -13.91 -22.14 7.99
N VAL A 258 -13.22 -21.43 7.11
CA VAL A 258 -12.51 -22.06 5.98
C VAL A 258 -11.39 -22.96 6.49
N ILE A 259 -10.61 -22.52 7.49
CA ILE A 259 -9.54 -23.33 8.09
C ILE A 259 -10.12 -24.65 8.65
N ASP A 260 -11.18 -24.59 9.45
CA ASP A 260 -11.82 -25.79 10.00
C ASP A 260 -12.33 -26.74 8.92
N LYS A 261 -12.88 -26.21 7.82
CA LYS A 261 -13.44 -27.00 6.72
C LYS A 261 -12.38 -27.60 5.80
N THR A 262 -11.25 -26.92 5.59
CA THR A 262 -10.36 -27.22 4.46
C THR A 262 -8.89 -27.49 4.81
N TRP A 263 -8.39 -27.10 5.99
CA TRP A 263 -6.95 -27.16 6.27
C TRP A 263 -6.49 -28.39 7.09
N GLY A 264 -7.42 -29.22 7.57
CA GLY A 264 -7.10 -30.37 8.42
C GLY A 264 -6.86 -30.00 9.90
N PRO A 265 -6.53 -30.95 10.78
CA PRO A 265 -6.41 -30.73 12.22
C PRO A 265 -5.14 -29.97 12.63
N GLU A 266 -4.06 -30.13 11.87
CA GLU A 266 -2.84 -29.34 12.02
C GLU A 266 -2.94 -28.13 11.11
N CYS A 267 -2.68 -26.93 11.63
CA CYS A 267 -2.85 -25.70 10.86
C CYS A 267 -1.99 -25.67 9.59
N VAL A 268 -0.86 -26.39 9.60
CA VAL A 268 0.21 -26.34 8.62
C VAL A 268 0.93 -27.69 8.66
N ASN A 269 0.93 -28.46 7.55
CA ASN A 269 1.89 -29.54 7.41
C ASN A 269 3.28 -28.92 7.30
N GLU A 270 4.25 -29.46 8.04
CA GLU A 270 5.66 -29.04 8.11
C GLU A 270 6.15 -28.33 6.84
N LEU A 271 6.22 -26.99 6.86
CA LEU A 271 6.99 -26.26 5.86
C LEU A 271 8.48 -26.59 6.08
N PRO A 272 9.28 -26.73 5.01
CA PRO A 272 10.71 -27.04 5.11
C PRO A 272 11.46 -26.20 6.17
N VAL A 273 12.42 -26.80 6.87
CA VAL A 273 13.12 -26.18 8.01
C VAL A 273 13.79 -24.82 7.68
N THR A 274 14.03 -24.52 6.40
CA THR A 274 14.58 -23.25 5.91
C THR A 274 13.65 -22.04 6.09
N TRP A 275 12.36 -22.22 6.35
CA TRP A 275 11.39 -21.12 6.47
C TRP A 275 11.33 -20.47 7.87
N ARG A 276 12.15 -20.92 8.83
CA ARG A 276 12.25 -20.33 10.20
C ARG A 276 13.00 -18.98 10.25
N GLY A 277 13.36 -18.39 9.10
CA GLY A 277 14.21 -17.19 9.02
C GLY A 277 13.60 -15.94 9.65
N ILE A 278 12.30 -15.69 9.43
CA ILE A 278 11.59 -14.57 10.03
C ILE A 278 11.40 -14.84 11.53
N SER A 279 10.72 -15.92 11.89
CA SER A 279 10.33 -16.17 13.28
C SER A 279 11.50 -16.39 14.24
N GLY A 280 12.62 -16.95 13.77
CA GLY A 280 13.85 -17.14 14.55
C GLY A 280 14.52 -15.81 14.95
N VAL A 281 14.71 -14.91 13.98
CA VAL A 281 15.33 -13.58 14.20
C VAL A 281 14.45 -12.72 15.10
N TRP A 282 13.14 -12.67 14.84
CA TRP A 282 12.19 -11.89 15.66
C TRP A 282 12.06 -12.46 17.08
N ARG A 283 12.10 -13.79 17.25
CA ARG A 283 12.09 -14.43 18.57
C ARG A 283 13.35 -14.12 19.38
N GLU A 284 14.51 -14.13 18.74
CA GLU A 284 15.78 -13.79 19.41
C GLU A 284 15.83 -12.32 19.82
N LEU A 285 15.36 -11.41 18.97
CA LEU A 285 15.24 -9.98 19.29
C LEU A 285 14.19 -9.68 20.36
N GLY A 286 13.03 -10.34 20.30
CA GLY A 286 11.99 -10.23 21.34
C GLY A 286 12.49 -10.66 22.71
N MET A 287 13.31 -11.72 22.77
CA MET A 287 13.98 -12.13 24.01
C MET A 287 15.02 -11.11 24.50
N ARG A 288 15.82 -10.51 23.61
CA ARG A 288 16.82 -9.48 23.96
C ARG A 288 16.16 -8.19 24.48
N LEU A 289 15.04 -7.76 23.89
CA LEU A 289 14.31 -6.57 24.33
C LEU A 289 13.70 -6.75 25.73
N HIS A 290 13.13 -7.93 26.03
CA HIS A 290 12.61 -8.25 27.37
C HIS A 290 13.72 -8.31 28.44
N GLN A 291 14.91 -8.79 28.08
CA GLN A 291 16.07 -8.78 29.00
C GLN A 291 16.62 -7.36 29.25
N SER A 292 16.53 -6.46 28.26
CA SER A 292 16.96 -5.06 28.41
C SER A 292 16.04 -4.23 29.31
N GLN A 293 14.73 -4.53 29.33
CA GLN A 293 13.78 -3.87 30.24
C GLN A 293 13.80 -4.45 31.67
N ALA A 294 14.30 -5.66 31.85
CA ALA A 294 14.44 -6.30 33.16
C ALA A 294 15.71 -5.88 33.94
N THR A 295 16.64 -5.14 33.33
CA THR A 295 17.91 -4.75 33.95
C THR A 295 18.05 -3.24 34.12
N GLY A 296 17.14 -2.65 34.88
CA GLY A 296 17.35 -1.34 35.50
C GLY A 296 18.34 -1.45 36.67
N GLY A 297 19.64 -1.40 36.39
CA GLY A 297 20.71 -1.45 37.39
C GLY A 297 21.96 -0.69 36.97
N ASN A 298 22.30 0.33 37.76
CA ASN A 298 23.41 1.31 37.68
C ASN A 298 24.76 0.81 37.09
N PRO A 299 25.52 1.62 36.31
CA PRO A 299 26.71 1.14 35.60
C PRO A 299 27.98 1.28 36.45
N ARG A 300 28.74 0.20 36.60
CA ARG A 300 30.16 0.26 36.97
C ARG A 300 31.01 -0.74 36.20
N SER A 301 32.08 -0.19 35.62
CA SER A 301 33.35 -0.79 35.21
C SER A 301 33.35 -1.95 34.21
N GLY A 302 33.71 -1.62 32.96
CA GLY A 302 34.85 -2.19 32.24
C GLY A 302 34.90 -3.71 31.99
N VAL A 303 34.71 -4.10 30.73
CA VAL A 303 35.71 -4.74 29.85
C VAL A 303 35.06 -4.94 28.48
N LYS A 304 35.63 -4.33 27.44
CA LYS A 304 35.25 -4.54 26.04
C LYS A 304 35.62 -5.97 25.62
N ARG A 305 34.62 -6.79 25.30
CA ARG A 305 34.78 -7.95 24.42
C ARG A 305 33.88 -7.73 23.21
N GLU A 306 34.49 -7.27 22.12
CA GLU A 306 33.88 -7.34 20.80
C GLU A 306 33.70 -8.82 20.43
N GLN A 307 32.45 -9.28 20.44
CA GLN A 307 32.11 -10.57 19.89
C GLN A 307 31.69 -10.34 18.42
N LYS A 308 32.67 -10.51 17.51
CA LYS A 308 32.41 -10.61 16.07
C LYS A 308 31.46 -11.79 15.84
N CYS A 309 30.18 -11.51 15.57
CA CYS A 309 29.27 -12.50 15.03
C CYS A 309 29.43 -12.47 13.49
N MET A 310 30.28 -13.37 12.96
CA MET A 310 30.24 -13.72 11.54
C MET A 310 28.95 -14.49 11.28
N VAL A 311 27.93 -13.82 10.76
CA VAL A 311 26.89 -14.50 9.99
C VAL A 311 27.53 -14.78 8.64
N LYS A 312 27.84 -16.04 8.35
CA LYS A 312 28.27 -16.45 7.01
C LYS A 312 27.13 -16.15 6.05
N SER A 313 27.27 -15.11 5.25
CA SER A 313 26.44 -14.89 4.07
C SER A 313 26.63 -16.07 3.13
N SER A 314 25.57 -16.82 2.85
CA SER A 314 25.50 -17.73 1.72
C SER A 314 25.49 -16.91 0.42
N VAL A 315 26.68 -16.45 0.02
CA VAL A 315 26.95 -15.94 -1.32
C VAL A 315 27.00 -17.16 -2.23
N LEU A 316 25.93 -17.43 -2.96
CA LEU A 316 25.99 -18.25 -4.16
C LEU A 316 26.64 -17.39 -5.26
N CYS A 317 27.96 -17.53 -5.36
CA CYS A 317 28.73 -17.01 -6.47
C CYS A 317 28.31 -17.77 -7.74
N MET A 318 27.49 -17.15 -8.59
CA MET A 318 27.36 -17.58 -9.97
C MET A 318 28.62 -17.17 -10.73
N ARG A 319 29.52 -18.13 -10.98
CA ARG A 319 30.45 -18.07 -12.10
C ARG A 319 30.62 -19.46 -12.71
N ASP A 320 30.51 -19.42 -14.03
CA ASP A 320 30.89 -20.41 -15.04
C ASP A 320 29.92 -21.60 -15.20
N GLY A 321 29.06 -21.43 -16.20
CA GLY A 321 28.14 -22.45 -16.65
C GLY A 321 28.87 -23.70 -17.15
N GLN A 322 28.43 -24.84 -16.65
CA GLN A 322 28.40 -26.11 -17.37
C GLN A 322 27.40 -27.03 -16.66
N ALA A 323 26.49 -27.60 -17.44
CA ALA A 323 25.53 -28.58 -17.00
C ALA A 323 26.23 -29.88 -16.60
N CYS A 324 25.86 -30.46 -15.46
CA CYS A 324 26.17 -31.85 -15.15
C CYS A 324 24.88 -32.61 -14.85
N VAL A 325 24.51 -33.45 -15.81
CA VAL A 325 23.56 -34.55 -15.70
C VAL A 325 24.18 -35.58 -14.75
N HIS A 326 23.42 -36.09 -13.79
CA HIS A 326 23.78 -37.33 -13.10
C HIS A 326 22.65 -38.36 -13.25
N GLU A 327 23.05 -39.46 -13.88
CA GLU A 327 22.30 -40.64 -14.28
C GLU A 327 21.80 -41.47 -13.09
N GLU A 328 20.69 -42.17 -13.35
CA GLU A 328 20.13 -43.25 -12.54
C GLU A 328 21.13 -44.42 -12.42
N ALA A 329 21.22 -45.00 -11.22
CA ALA A 329 21.83 -46.31 -11.02
C ALA A 329 20.81 -47.26 -10.36
N ASP A 330 20.34 -48.18 -11.20
CA ASP A 330 19.65 -49.42 -10.91
C ASP A 330 20.53 -50.34 -10.03
N GLU A 331 20.02 -50.86 -8.91
CA GLU A 331 20.53 -52.13 -8.35
C GLU A 331 19.41 -52.96 -7.74
N ASN A 332 19.12 -54.06 -8.43
CA ASN A 332 18.18 -55.10 -8.08
C ASN A 332 18.99 -56.40 -7.94
N LYS A 333 19.05 -56.99 -6.73
CA LYS A 333 19.13 -58.44 -6.40
C LYS A 333 19.76 -58.69 -5.03
N LEU A 334 19.01 -59.28 -4.12
CA LEU A 334 19.24 -60.65 -3.64
C LEU A 334 18.09 -61.11 -2.72
N ARG A 335 17.71 -62.36 -2.93
CA ARG A 335 16.53 -63.06 -2.40
C ARG A 335 17.03 -64.16 -1.46
N ASP A 336 16.39 -64.29 -0.29
CA ASP A 336 16.13 -65.50 0.51
C ASP A 336 15.76 -65.00 1.92
N GLY A 337 14.69 -65.39 2.61
CA GLY A 337 13.86 -66.56 2.52
C GLY A 337 13.64 -67.08 3.94
N ARG A 338 12.58 -66.61 4.63
CA ARG A 338 11.85 -67.33 5.69
C ARG A 338 10.68 -66.49 6.20
N GLY A 339 9.49 -67.04 6.07
CA GLY A 339 8.23 -66.37 6.36
C GLY A 339 7.82 -66.40 7.83
N SER A 340 6.97 -65.44 8.18
CA SER A 340 5.88 -65.65 9.12
C SER A 340 4.72 -64.73 8.72
N THR A 341 3.64 -65.35 8.28
CA THR A 341 2.34 -64.74 8.07
C THR A 341 1.81 -64.15 9.37
N ILE A 342 1.57 -62.84 9.40
CA ILE A 342 0.65 -62.22 10.36
C ILE A 342 -0.40 -61.45 9.56
N ALA A 343 -1.64 -61.84 9.79
CA ALA A 343 -2.84 -61.41 9.11
C ALA A 343 -2.97 -59.89 9.02
N GLY A 344 -3.50 -59.44 7.87
CA GLY A 344 -3.86 -58.05 7.64
C GLY A 344 -4.79 -57.53 8.72
N ARG A 345 -4.32 -56.51 9.45
CA ARG A 345 -5.18 -55.45 9.96
C ARG A 345 -5.09 -54.32 8.96
N GLU A 346 -6.07 -54.25 8.06
CA GLU A 346 -6.50 -52.96 7.52
C GLU A 346 -6.78 -52.08 8.73
N GLN A 347 -5.88 -51.14 9.02
CA GLN A 347 -6.22 -50.01 9.87
C GLN A 347 -7.24 -49.20 9.08
N ARG A 348 -8.51 -49.54 9.30
CA ARG A 348 -9.64 -48.64 9.12
C ARG A 348 -9.23 -47.33 9.76
N VAL A 349 -8.89 -46.33 8.94
CA VAL A 349 -8.72 -44.95 9.41
C VAL A 349 -10.06 -44.56 10.00
N ARG A 350 -10.16 -44.66 11.33
CA ARG A 350 -11.28 -44.09 12.07
C ARG A 350 -11.21 -42.57 11.83
N PRO A 351 -12.30 -41.88 11.49
CA PRO A 351 -12.28 -40.43 11.45
C PRO A 351 -11.84 -39.96 12.84
N ARG A 352 -10.66 -39.34 12.92
CA ARG A 352 -10.18 -38.70 14.15
C ARG A 352 -11.16 -37.57 14.47
N GLY A 353 -11.51 -37.46 15.75
CA GLY A 353 -12.65 -36.71 16.24
C GLY A 353 -12.72 -35.24 15.85
N SER A 354 -13.93 -34.71 15.98
CA SER A 354 -14.42 -33.35 15.74
C SER A 354 -13.78 -32.24 16.61
N GLY A 355 -12.45 -32.22 16.73
CA GLY A 355 -11.72 -31.12 17.35
C GLY A 355 -11.52 -29.99 16.35
N ARG A 356 -12.00 -28.77 16.65
CA ARG A 356 -11.74 -27.57 15.86
C ARG A 356 -10.23 -27.31 15.72
N ASN A 357 -9.79 -26.84 14.56
CA ASN A 357 -8.39 -26.53 14.27
C ASN A 357 -7.85 -25.49 15.29
N HIS A 358 -6.62 -25.69 15.75
CA HIS A 358 -6.01 -24.83 16.77
C HIS A 358 -5.95 -23.35 16.36
N CYS A 359 -5.56 -23.06 15.12
CA CYS A 359 -5.48 -21.69 14.61
C CYS A 359 -6.88 -21.10 14.41
N ALA A 360 -7.84 -21.88 13.91
CA ALA A 360 -9.22 -21.43 13.79
C ALA A 360 -9.80 -21.02 15.16
N ASN A 361 -9.56 -21.80 16.21
CA ASN A 361 -9.95 -21.44 17.57
C ASN A 361 -9.28 -20.15 18.04
N LYS A 362 -8.00 -19.96 17.68
CA LYS A 362 -7.24 -18.77 18.04
C LYS A 362 -7.79 -17.51 17.37
N LEU A 363 -8.07 -17.56 16.07
CA LEU A 363 -8.72 -16.47 15.34
C LEU A 363 -10.09 -16.13 15.95
N ARG A 364 -10.92 -17.12 16.24
CA ARG A 364 -12.22 -16.89 16.91
C ARG A 364 -12.05 -16.26 18.29
N SER A 365 -11.02 -16.63 19.05
CA SER A 365 -10.75 -16.02 20.36
C SER A 365 -10.28 -14.56 20.28
N LEU A 366 -9.77 -14.14 19.11
CA LEU A 366 -9.24 -12.80 18.88
C LEU A 366 -10.27 -11.86 18.25
N LYS A 367 -11.30 -12.38 17.57
CA LYS A 367 -12.23 -11.58 16.76
C LYS A 367 -12.79 -10.37 17.52
N ASP A 368 -13.36 -10.58 18.71
CA ASP A 368 -14.03 -9.52 19.48
C ASP A 368 -13.06 -8.45 20.02
N LYS A 369 -11.76 -8.77 20.08
CA LYS A 369 -10.70 -7.85 20.53
C LYS A 369 -9.87 -7.29 19.38
N SER A 370 -10.09 -7.75 18.15
CA SER A 370 -9.25 -7.45 16.98
C SER A 370 -9.11 -5.94 16.74
N VAL A 371 -10.21 -5.21 16.71
CA VAL A 371 -10.22 -3.76 16.49
C VAL A 371 -9.60 -2.99 17.66
N SER A 372 -9.88 -3.37 18.92
CA SER A 372 -9.21 -2.73 20.07
C SER A 372 -7.70 -2.89 19.99
N ARG A 373 -7.22 -4.11 19.70
CA ARG A 373 -5.80 -4.40 19.55
C ARG A 373 -5.20 -3.69 18.32
N LEU A 374 -5.97 -3.54 17.24
CA LEU A 374 -5.57 -2.76 16.07
C LEU A 374 -5.37 -1.29 16.45
N PHE A 375 -6.32 -0.67 17.17
CA PHE A 375 -6.16 0.71 17.63
C PHE A 375 -4.94 0.88 18.55
N ASP A 376 -4.68 -0.07 19.44
CA ASP A 376 -3.50 -0.04 20.32
C ASP A 376 -2.19 -0.05 19.52
N ILE A 377 -2.08 -0.89 18.49
CA ILE A 377 -0.86 -0.93 17.66
C ILE A 377 -0.77 0.23 16.66
N LEU A 378 -1.90 0.83 16.27
CA LEU A 378 -1.91 2.01 15.40
C LEU A 378 -1.61 3.29 16.19
N SER A 379 -1.80 3.30 17.51
CA SER A 379 -1.25 4.35 18.36
C SER A 379 0.27 4.32 18.27
N CYS A 380 0.81 5.30 17.53
CA CYS A 380 2.23 5.49 17.37
C CYS A 380 2.78 6.57 18.31
N ASP A 381 2.04 7.00 19.34
CA ASP A 381 2.41 8.13 20.20
C ASP A 381 3.76 7.94 20.90
N GLY A 382 4.11 6.70 21.24
CA GLY A 382 5.42 6.34 21.80
C GLY A 382 6.54 6.13 20.77
N SER A 383 6.24 6.17 19.46
CA SER A 383 7.25 5.95 18.42
C SER A 383 8.16 7.17 18.28
N LYS A 384 9.48 6.92 18.26
CA LYS A 384 10.51 7.97 18.17
C LYS A 384 10.67 8.50 16.75
N PHE A 385 10.27 7.74 15.74
CA PHE A 385 10.43 8.09 14.34
C PHE A 385 9.10 7.85 13.61
N LYS A 386 8.45 8.95 13.22
CA LYS A 386 7.16 8.94 12.50
C LYS A 386 7.34 9.48 11.09
N VAL A 387 6.52 8.95 10.20
CA VAL A 387 6.47 9.30 8.79
C VAL A 387 5.01 9.42 8.37
N LEU A 388 4.74 10.11 7.27
CA LEU A 388 3.49 9.83 6.55
C LEU A 388 3.68 8.51 5.82
N CYS A 389 2.95 7.49 6.26
CA CYS A 389 2.85 6.23 5.55
C CYS A 389 1.94 6.40 4.35
N HIS A 390 2.24 5.73 3.24
CA HIS A 390 1.35 5.62 2.09
C HIS A 390 -0.02 5.07 2.51
N GLY A 391 -0.03 4.09 3.41
CA GLY A 391 -1.24 3.54 4.02
C GLY A 391 -1.94 2.46 3.18
N ASP A 392 -1.70 2.43 1.87
CA ASP A 392 -2.24 1.41 0.95
C ASP A 392 -1.21 0.91 -0.08
N ALA A 393 0.04 0.70 0.33
CA ALA A 393 1.12 0.30 -0.58
C ALA A 393 1.15 -1.23 -0.84
N TRP A 394 0.13 -1.74 -1.53
CA TRP A 394 0.06 -3.12 -2.02
C TRP A 394 0.25 -3.19 -3.54
N VAL A 395 0.53 -4.37 -4.08
CA VAL A 395 0.92 -4.60 -5.49
C VAL A 395 0.00 -3.95 -6.54
N SER A 396 -1.30 -3.87 -6.31
CA SER A 396 -2.23 -3.23 -7.26
C SER A 396 -2.18 -1.70 -7.26
N ASN A 397 -1.55 -1.10 -6.25
CA ASN A 397 -1.30 0.34 -6.17
C ASN A 397 0.16 0.69 -6.52
N ILE A 398 0.89 -0.23 -7.16
CA ILE A 398 2.30 -0.08 -7.52
C ILE A 398 2.47 -0.42 -8.99
N MET A 399 2.90 0.56 -9.78
CA MET A 399 3.25 0.33 -11.18
C MET A 399 4.75 0.29 -11.38
N PHE A 400 5.20 -0.61 -12.24
CA PHE A 400 6.60 -0.84 -12.54
C PHE A 400 6.92 -0.47 -13.98
N ARG A 401 8.10 0.10 -14.19
CA ARG A 401 8.71 0.28 -15.51
C ARG A 401 9.92 -0.65 -15.64
N TYR A 402 10.18 -1.12 -16.86
CA TYR A 402 11.13 -2.19 -17.15
C TYR A 402 12.16 -1.74 -18.18
N LEU A 403 13.32 -2.40 -18.19
CA LEU A 403 14.24 -2.27 -19.32
C LEU A 403 13.59 -2.86 -20.59
N PRO A 404 13.90 -2.31 -21.78
CA PRO A 404 13.52 -2.96 -23.03
C PRO A 404 13.99 -4.41 -23.07
N GLU A 405 13.12 -5.32 -23.51
CA GLU A 405 13.42 -6.75 -23.68
C GLU A 405 13.81 -7.51 -22.39
N SER A 406 13.48 -6.95 -21.22
CA SER A 406 13.77 -7.56 -19.91
C SER A 406 12.58 -7.45 -18.96
N GLU A 407 12.37 -8.47 -18.14
CA GLU A 407 11.40 -8.45 -17.04
C GLU A 407 11.98 -7.83 -15.74
N VAL A 408 13.20 -7.27 -15.80
CA VAL A 408 13.81 -6.60 -14.64
C VAL A 408 13.17 -5.21 -14.42
N PRO A 409 12.55 -4.95 -13.26
CA PRO A 409 11.96 -3.65 -12.97
C PRO A 409 13.07 -2.63 -12.66
N ILE A 410 12.92 -1.42 -13.21
CA ILE A 410 13.87 -0.31 -13.04
C ILE A 410 13.29 0.88 -12.31
N PHE A 411 11.96 1.02 -12.30
CA PHE A 411 11.32 2.12 -11.59
C PHE A 411 9.92 1.76 -11.07
N VAL A 412 9.52 2.44 -9.99
CA VAL A 412 8.24 2.26 -9.31
C VAL A 412 7.48 3.58 -9.20
N LYS A 413 6.18 3.53 -9.47
CA LYS A 413 5.22 4.60 -9.17
C LYS A 413 4.17 4.06 -8.20
N PHE A 414 4.06 4.70 -7.04
CA PHE A 414 2.98 4.49 -6.09
C PHE A 414 1.72 5.24 -6.56
N LEU A 415 0.58 4.59 -6.42
CA LEU A 415 -0.75 5.08 -6.74
C LEU A 415 -1.60 5.13 -5.48
N ASP A 416 -2.67 5.91 -5.52
CA ASP A 416 -3.74 5.91 -4.52
C ASP A 416 -3.30 6.27 -3.08
N TYR A 417 -3.20 7.57 -2.83
CA TYR A 417 -2.76 8.12 -1.54
C TYR A 417 -3.92 8.31 -0.54
N GLN A 418 -5.09 7.72 -0.80
CA GLN A 418 -6.31 7.95 0.00
C GLN A 418 -6.22 7.47 1.46
N LEU A 419 -5.27 6.59 1.80
CA LEU A 419 -5.06 6.09 3.17
C LEU A 419 -3.82 6.70 3.84
N THR A 420 -3.25 7.79 3.28
CA THR A 420 -2.05 8.41 3.84
C THR A 420 -2.30 8.96 5.25
N HIS A 421 -1.51 8.49 6.21
CA HIS A 421 -1.65 8.87 7.61
C HIS A 421 -0.31 8.87 8.35
N LEU A 422 -0.26 9.52 9.50
CA LEU A 422 0.94 9.55 10.34
C LEU A 422 1.07 8.23 11.11
N ASN A 423 2.17 7.51 10.91
CA ASN A 423 2.48 6.29 11.66
C ASN A 423 3.99 6.03 11.73
N SER A 424 4.36 4.91 12.35
CA SER A 424 5.70 4.34 12.21
C SER A 424 5.86 3.69 10.83
N VAL A 425 7.11 3.60 10.35
CA VAL A 425 7.48 2.94 9.09
C VAL A 425 6.99 1.48 8.99
N ALA A 426 6.73 0.85 10.14
CA ALA A 426 6.29 -0.53 10.21
C ALA A 426 4.88 -0.75 9.64
N TYR A 427 4.04 0.28 9.51
CA TYR A 427 2.70 0.13 8.94
C TYR A 427 2.80 -0.35 7.49
N ASP A 428 3.46 0.44 6.64
CA ASP A 428 3.58 0.12 5.21
C ASP A 428 4.43 -1.13 4.98
N LEU A 429 5.47 -1.34 5.80
CA LEU A 429 6.30 -2.55 5.72
C LEU A 429 5.49 -3.81 6.05
N GLN A 430 4.75 -3.83 7.16
CA GLN A 430 3.93 -4.99 7.52
C GLN A 430 2.81 -5.23 6.50
N TYR A 431 2.21 -4.15 5.98
CA TYR A 431 1.21 -4.24 4.93
C TYR A 431 1.79 -4.91 3.69
N PHE A 432 2.81 -4.30 3.08
CA PHE A 432 3.41 -4.75 1.83
C PHE A 432 4.00 -6.17 1.91
N LEU A 433 4.79 -6.45 2.96
CA LEU A 433 5.42 -7.77 3.14
C LEU A 433 4.37 -8.88 3.34
N THR A 434 3.20 -8.54 3.87
CA THR A 434 2.10 -9.49 4.06
C THR A 434 1.27 -9.66 2.80
N SER A 435 0.93 -8.56 2.12
CA SER A 435 -0.07 -8.54 1.04
C SER A 435 0.48 -8.82 -0.35
N SER A 436 1.79 -8.64 -0.60
CA SER A 436 2.27 -8.43 -1.97
C SER A 436 3.43 -9.28 -2.41
N LEU A 437 4.06 -10.03 -1.52
CA LEU A 437 5.16 -10.93 -1.88
C LEU A 437 4.64 -12.29 -2.37
N ASP A 438 5.32 -12.85 -3.36
CA ASP A 438 5.17 -14.26 -3.71
C ASP A 438 5.67 -15.17 -2.57
N VAL A 439 5.49 -16.49 -2.71
CA VAL A 439 5.84 -17.45 -1.67
C VAL A 439 7.34 -17.49 -1.40
N ASP A 440 8.18 -17.45 -2.44
CA ASP A 440 9.63 -17.63 -2.33
C ASP A 440 10.31 -16.39 -1.75
N THR A 441 9.86 -15.22 -2.19
CA THR A 441 10.35 -13.90 -1.77
C THR A 441 10.07 -13.63 -0.30
N ARG A 442 9.01 -14.23 0.27
CA ARG A 442 8.73 -14.14 1.72
C ARG A 442 9.87 -14.69 2.58
N ALA A 443 10.69 -15.62 2.09
CA ALA A 443 11.86 -16.10 2.83
C ALA A 443 12.86 -14.96 3.13
N PHE A 444 12.88 -13.92 2.29
CA PHE A 444 13.82 -12.79 2.34
C PHE A 444 13.23 -11.55 3.04
N ALA A 445 12.12 -11.68 3.76
CA ALA A 445 11.45 -10.50 4.34
C ALA A 445 12.34 -9.72 5.33
N ASP A 446 13.19 -10.39 6.13
CA ASP A 446 14.13 -9.66 7.01
C ASP A 446 15.23 -8.96 6.22
N ASP A 447 15.76 -9.58 5.16
CA ASP A 447 16.72 -8.94 4.24
C ASP A 447 16.12 -7.72 3.55
N LEU A 448 14.83 -7.78 3.19
CA LEU A 448 14.09 -6.62 2.70
C LEU A 448 13.97 -5.52 3.77
N VAL A 449 13.72 -5.86 5.04
CA VAL A 449 13.70 -4.88 6.15
C VAL A 449 15.09 -4.25 6.37
N VAL A 450 16.17 -5.01 6.22
CA VAL A 450 17.54 -4.47 6.27
C VAL A 450 17.77 -3.51 5.10
N THR A 451 17.41 -3.93 3.88
CA THR A 451 17.51 -3.11 2.66
C THR A 451 16.72 -1.81 2.79
N TYR A 452 15.51 -1.89 3.38
CA TYR A 452 14.68 -0.73 3.70
C TYR A 452 15.44 0.24 4.59
N TRP A 453 15.97 -0.24 5.71
CA TRP A 453 16.63 0.60 6.70
C TRP A 453 17.91 1.26 6.17
N GLU A 454 18.73 0.54 5.41
CA GLU A 454 19.93 1.08 4.75
C GLU A 454 19.56 2.19 3.75
N THR A 455 18.49 1.97 2.99
CA THR A 455 17.99 2.97 2.03
C THR A 455 17.39 4.18 2.75
N LEU A 456 16.61 3.96 3.81
CA LEU A 456 16.00 5.01 4.62
C LEU A 456 17.08 5.92 5.21
N THR A 457 18.08 5.34 5.88
CA THR A 457 19.15 6.10 6.54
C THR A 457 20.01 6.88 5.55
N SER A 458 20.37 6.29 4.42
CA SER A 458 21.11 7.00 3.36
C SER A 458 20.29 8.12 2.72
N SER A 459 18.98 7.92 2.52
CA SER A 459 18.07 8.96 2.02
C SER A 459 17.82 10.08 3.03
N LEU A 460 17.62 9.77 4.31
CA LEU A 460 17.50 10.75 5.39
C LEU A 460 18.74 11.66 5.43
N ALA A 461 19.93 11.08 5.35
CA ALA A 461 21.18 11.84 5.29
C ALA A 461 21.24 12.72 4.04
N ARG A 462 20.86 12.19 2.87
CA ARG A 462 20.86 12.95 1.60
C ARG A 462 19.94 14.17 1.64
N TYR A 463 18.72 14.03 2.17
CA TYR A 463 17.73 15.10 2.21
C TYR A 463 17.90 16.04 3.42
N GLY A 464 18.95 15.84 4.23
CA GLY A 464 19.31 16.74 5.33
C GLY A 464 18.52 16.55 6.61
N TYR A 465 18.05 15.33 6.89
CA TYR A 465 17.47 14.96 8.19
C TYR A 465 18.53 15.02 9.29
N ARG A 466 18.16 15.37 10.53
CA ARG A 466 19.13 15.42 11.64
C ARG A 466 19.67 14.02 11.94
N SER A 467 20.98 13.83 11.80
CA SER A 467 21.62 12.52 11.92
C SER A 467 21.42 11.83 13.27
N GLY A 468 21.20 12.60 14.35
CA GLY A 468 20.93 12.04 15.69
C GLY A 468 19.53 11.49 15.90
N ASP A 469 18.58 11.82 15.02
CA ASP A 469 17.17 11.44 15.13
C ASP A 469 16.82 10.25 14.21
N ALA A 470 17.74 9.83 13.34
CA ALA A 470 17.52 8.74 12.39
C ALA A 470 17.35 7.39 13.12
N PRO A 471 16.43 6.52 12.66
CA PRO A 471 16.15 5.27 13.34
C PRO A 471 17.27 4.24 13.14
N THR A 472 17.58 3.48 14.19
CA THR A 472 18.45 2.30 14.08
C THR A 472 17.68 1.11 13.48
N LEU A 473 18.40 0.11 12.98
CA LEU A 473 17.77 -1.14 12.53
C LEU A 473 16.97 -1.80 13.67
N ASP A 474 17.49 -1.78 14.89
CA ASP A 474 16.79 -2.31 16.08
C ASP A 474 15.50 -1.53 16.37
N HIS A 475 15.47 -0.21 16.13
CA HIS A 475 14.24 0.56 16.27
C HIS A 475 13.21 0.17 15.20
N VAL A 476 13.61 0.08 13.93
CA VAL A 476 12.72 -0.37 12.84
C VAL A 476 12.17 -1.76 13.16
N ARG A 477 13.03 -2.68 13.59
CA ARG A 477 12.62 -4.03 14.00
C ARG A 477 11.67 -4.01 15.19
N SER A 478 11.95 -3.23 16.23
CA SER A 478 11.03 -3.07 17.36
C SER A 478 9.63 -2.61 16.91
N GLU A 479 9.55 -1.67 15.98
CA GLU A 479 8.27 -1.20 15.44
C GLU A 479 7.57 -2.27 14.59
N MET A 480 8.33 -3.03 13.78
CA MET A 480 7.79 -4.20 13.05
C MET A 480 7.17 -5.22 14.02
N LEU A 481 7.83 -5.52 15.14
CA LEU A 481 7.30 -6.44 16.15
C LEU A 481 6.05 -5.86 16.83
N ARG A 482 6.06 -4.56 17.19
CA ARG A 482 4.89 -3.87 17.76
C ARG A 482 3.67 -3.95 16.84
N MET A 483 3.90 -3.87 15.53
CA MET A 483 2.86 -3.95 14.49
C MET A 483 2.57 -5.36 13.98
N SER A 484 3.15 -6.42 14.56
CA SER A 484 3.01 -7.78 14.03
C SER A 484 1.56 -8.25 13.93
N PHE A 485 0.69 -7.82 14.86
CA PHE A 485 -0.74 -8.16 14.84
C PHE A 485 -1.48 -7.59 13.62
N PHE A 486 -0.96 -6.53 12.99
CA PHE A 486 -1.54 -6.00 11.76
C PHE A 486 -1.52 -7.02 10.62
N ARG A 487 -0.54 -7.93 10.60
CA ARG A 487 -0.46 -9.03 9.63
C ARG A 487 -1.66 -9.97 9.72
N VAL A 488 -2.17 -10.18 10.94
CA VAL A 488 -3.37 -11.00 11.21
C VAL A 488 -4.60 -10.29 10.65
N ILE A 489 -4.71 -8.97 10.84
CA ILE A 489 -5.78 -8.17 10.24
C ILE A 489 -5.72 -8.27 8.71
N VAL A 490 -4.53 -8.09 8.11
CA VAL A 490 -4.36 -8.16 6.65
C VAL A 490 -4.78 -9.53 6.11
N VAL A 491 -4.31 -10.63 6.69
CA VAL A 491 -4.66 -11.98 6.19
C VAL A 491 -6.13 -12.35 6.42
N SER A 492 -6.75 -11.83 7.48
CA SER A 492 -8.15 -12.12 7.81
C SER A 492 -9.17 -11.21 7.13
N CYS A 493 -8.80 -9.98 6.76
CA CYS A 493 -9.77 -8.97 6.31
C CYS A 493 -9.46 -8.34 4.95
N HIS A 494 -8.19 -8.28 4.52
CA HIS A 494 -7.81 -7.60 3.27
C HIS A 494 -7.39 -8.58 2.18
N LEU A 495 -6.47 -9.49 2.50
CA LEU A 495 -5.89 -10.45 1.57
C LEU A 495 -6.92 -11.33 0.83
N PRO A 496 -8.04 -11.77 1.45
CA PRO A 496 -9.08 -12.52 0.73
C PRO A 496 -9.59 -11.77 -0.50
N TYR A 497 -9.84 -10.47 -0.39
CA TYR A 497 -10.33 -9.64 -1.49
C TYR A 497 -9.23 -9.29 -2.48
N MET A 498 -8.02 -9.01 -1.99
CA MET A 498 -6.86 -8.70 -2.82
C MET A 498 -6.49 -9.84 -3.77
N MET A 499 -6.68 -11.09 -3.35
CA MET A 499 -6.32 -12.28 -4.14
C MET A 499 -7.51 -12.94 -4.83
N SER A 500 -8.73 -12.42 -4.64
CA SER A 500 -9.93 -12.97 -5.25
C SER A 500 -10.10 -12.54 -6.71
N ASP A 501 -10.73 -13.43 -7.48
CA ASP A 501 -11.30 -13.07 -8.78
C ASP A 501 -12.40 -12.01 -8.57
N PRO A 502 -12.53 -11.02 -9.46
CA PRO A 502 -13.51 -9.94 -9.34
C PRO A 502 -14.94 -10.38 -9.03
N GLU A 503 -15.38 -11.52 -9.57
CA GLU A 503 -16.73 -12.07 -9.40
C GLU A 503 -16.99 -12.58 -7.97
N ASN A 504 -15.93 -12.84 -7.21
CA ASN A 504 -15.98 -13.30 -5.83
C ASN A 504 -15.78 -12.17 -4.82
N ILE A 505 -15.57 -10.92 -5.27
CA ILE A 505 -15.46 -9.78 -4.36
C ILE A 505 -16.84 -9.17 -4.18
N PRO A 506 -17.33 -9.05 -2.93
CA PRO A 506 -18.65 -8.45 -2.67
C PRO A 506 -18.68 -6.99 -3.13
N ASP A 507 -19.84 -6.56 -3.64
CA ASP A 507 -20.09 -5.15 -3.89
C ASP A 507 -20.22 -4.44 -2.54
N MET A 508 -19.31 -3.50 -2.27
CA MET A 508 -19.29 -2.78 -0.99
C MET A 508 -20.52 -1.89 -0.80
N ASP A 509 -21.14 -1.41 -1.88
CA ASP A 509 -22.39 -0.65 -1.78
C ASP A 509 -23.52 -1.56 -1.28
N GLU A 510 -23.62 -2.78 -1.80
CA GLU A 510 -24.58 -3.79 -1.34
C GLU A 510 -24.33 -4.18 0.11
N VAL A 511 -23.07 -4.43 0.49
CA VAL A 511 -22.68 -4.73 1.88
C VAL A 511 -23.10 -3.60 2.83
N ILE A 512 -22.88 -2.34 2.43
CA ILE A 512 -23.26 -1.18 3.24
C ILE A 512 -24.79 -1.05 3.34
N GLU A 513 -25.53 -1.31 2.25
CA GLU A 513 -27.00 -1.30 2.28
C GLU A 513 -27.57 -2.39 3.18
N ASP A 514 -27.01 -3.60 3.10
CA ASP A 514 -27.44 -4.71 3.94
C ASP A 514 -27.07 -4.49 5.41
N TYR A 515 -25.91 -3.89 5.68
CA TYR A 515 -25.55 -3.44 7.02
C TYR A 515 -26.58 -2.45 7.57
N LYS A 516 -27.00 -1.44 6.77
CA LYS A 516 -28.03 -0.47 7.20
C LYS A 516 -29.38 -1.13 7.51
N LYS A 517 -29.70 -2.26 6.88
CA LYS A 517 -30.96 -3.00 7.10
C LYS A 517 -30.88 -3.96 8.29
N THR A 518 -29.72 -4.60 8.48
CA THR A 518 -29.59 -5.75 9.40
C THR A 518 -28.74 -5.48 10.64
N ASP A 519 -27.99 -4.37 10.65
CA ASP A 519 -26.92 -4.07 11.61
C ASP A 519 -25.94 -5.26 11.79
N ASN A 520 -25.66 -5.99 10.70
CA ASN A 520 -24.71 -7.09 10.66
C ASN A 520 -23.97 -7.15 9.32
N ILE A 521 -22.71 -7.62 9.33
CA ILE A 521 -21.91 -7.85 8.11
C ILE A 521 -21.42 -9.29 8.12
N ASN A 522 -21.75 -10.03 7.06
CA ASN A 522 -21.30 -11.40 6.83
C ASN A 522 -20.41 -11.45 5.60
N MET A 523 -19.12 -11.70 5.81
CA MET A 523 -18.14 -11.77 4.74
C MET A 523 -18.26 -13.11 4.02
N ASP A 524 -18.21 -13.05 2.69
CA ASP A 524 -18.37 -14.23 1.86
C ASP A 524 -17.11 -15.12 1.94
N THR A 525 -17.30 -16.36 2.40
CA THR A 525 -16.23 -17.36 2.49
C THR A 525 -15.65 -17.76 1.13
N ARG A 526 -16.30 -17.45 0.00
CA ARG A 526 -15.77 -17.70 -1.36
C ARG A 526 -14.43 -17.00 -1.57
N SER A 527 -14.28 -15.76 -1.08
CA SER A 527 -13.02 -15.00 -1.19
C SER A 527 -11.86 -15.60 -0.39
N TYR A 528 -12.15 -16.53 0.53
CA TYR A 528 -11.19 -17.17 1.42
C TYR A 528 -10.78 -18.57 0.94
N SER A 529 -11.34 -19.05 -0.17
CA SER A 529 -11.19 -20.45 -0.62
C SER A 529 -10.20 -20.62 -1.77
N GLY A 530 -9.66 -19.53 -2.34
CA GLY A 530 -8.71 -19.58 -3.45
C GLY A 530 -7.39 -20.26 -3.09
N GLY A 531 -6.83 -21.07 -3.99
CA GLY A 531 -5.61 -21.86 -3.74
C GLY A 531 -4.39 -21.00 -3.36
N GLU A 532 -4.15 -19.90 -4.10
CA GLU A 532 -3.03 -18.99 -3.81
C GLU A 532 -3.25 -18.21 -2.50
N PHE A 533 -4.49 -17.79 -2.21
CA PHE A 533 -4.84 -17.21 -0.91
C PHE A 533 -4.54 -18.19 0.23
N VAL A 534 -4.96 -19.46 0.12
CA VAL A 534 -4.73 -20.48 1.16
C VAL A 534 -3.23 -20.69 1.41
N LYS A 535 -2.41 -20.74 0.36
CA LYS A 535 -0.95 -20.84 0.49
C LYS A 535 -0.37 -19.64 1.24
N ALA A 536 -0.70 -18.42 0.82
CA ALA A 536 -0.22 -17.19 1.46
C ALA A 536 -0.68 -17.09 2.92
N ALA A 537 -1.96 -17.39 3.19
CA ALA A 537 -2.54 -17.32 4.51
C ALA A 537 -1.91 -18.31 5.50
N ARG A 538 -1.60 -19.54 5.05
CA ARG A 538 -0.88 -20.54 5.87
C ARG A 538 0.49 -20.03 6.31
N ILE A 539 1.27 -19.45 5.39
CA ILE A 539 2.62 -18.95 5.68
C ILE A 539 2.56 -17.80 6.70
N VAL A 540 1.65 -16.84 6.49
CA VAL A 540 1.50 -15.69 7.39
C VAL A 540 1.05 -16.15 8.77
N LEU A 541 0.00 -16.98 8.86
CA LEU A 541 -0.52 -17.46 10.13
C LEU A 541 0.48 -18.32 10.89
N GLN A 542 1.27 -19.17 10.21
CA GLN A 542 2.34 -19.94 10.85
C GLN A 542 3.37 -19.01 11.50
N SER A 543 3.82 -18.00 10.76
CA SER A 543 4.79 -17.04 11.28
C SER A 543 4.23 -16.25 12.46
N CYS A 544 2.94 -15.88 12.44
CA CYS A 544 2.27 -15.22 13.56
C CYS A 544 2.09 -16.13 14.79
N MET A 545 1.97 -17.44 14.62
CA MET A 545 1.99 -18.40 15.73
C MET A 545 3.41 -18.52 16.31
N ASP A 546 4.42 -18.59 15.46
CA ASP A 546 5.82 -18.76 15.87
C ASP A 546 6.37 -17.56 16.66
N ASP A 547 6.01 -16.34 16.30
CA ASP A 547 6.41 -15.12 16.99
C ASP A 547 5.46 -14.72 18.15
N LYS A 548 4.45 -15.56 18.43
CA LYS A 548 3.42 -15.36 19.46
C LYS A 548 2.57 -14.10 19.24
N THR A 549 2.44 -13.64 18.00
CA THR A 549 1.50 -12.58 17.63
C THR A 549 0.06 -13.01 17.88
N ILE A 550 -0.27 -14.26 17.52
CA ILE A 550 -1.54 -14.88 17.87
C ILE A 550 -1.34 -15.90 18.97
#